data_AF-A0A1Y4U6G0-F1
#
_entry.id   AF-A0A1Y4U6G0-F1
#
_cell.length_a   1.000
_cell.length_b   1.000
_cell.length_c   1.000
_cell.angle_alpha   90.00
_cell.angle_beta   90.00
_cell.angle_gamma   90.00
#
_symmetry.space_group_name_H-M   'P 1'
#
loop_
_entity.id
_entity.type
_entity.pdbx_description
1 polymer ?
#
loop_
_entity_poly.entity_id
_entity_poly.type
_entity_poly.pdbx_seq_one_letter_code
_entity_poly.pdbx_strand_id
1 'polypeptide(L)'
;MKIQRLTTKREKGYSAPDIQEAIDRLGRLEDLYEALYAEQDRITADMERLSQAGRTKSATYRQLFASKMNVANLISRMEIYM
;
A
#
# COMPACT_ATOMS: atom_id res chain seq x y z
N MET A 1 -16.15 -1.16 13.24
CA MET A 1 -15.19 -0.17 13.76
C MET A 1 -15.49 1.16 13.11
N LYS A 2 -15.76 2.23 13.86
CA LYS A 2 -16.04 3.56 13.29
C LYS A 2 -14.70 4.26 13.07
N ILE A 3 -14.41 4.71 11.85
CA ILE A 3 -13.18 5.47 11.59
C ILE A 3 -13.30 6.81 12.33
N GLN A 4 -12.40 7.06 13.29
CA GLN A 4 -12.26 8.39 13.88
C GLN A 4 -11.57 9.30 12.86
N ARG A 5 -12.29 10.34 12.42
CA ARG A 5 -11.80 11.32 11.46
C ARG A 5 -11.14 12.48 12.20
N LEU A 6 -9.86 12.75 11.92
CA LEU A 6 -9.11 13.85 12.55
C LEU A 6 -9.23 15.18 11.79
N THR A 7 -9.55 15.13 10.49
CA THR A 7 -9.58 16.30 9.61
C THR A 7 -10.98 16.66 9.14
N THR A 8 -11.26 17.95 9.05
CA THR A 8 -12.46 18.50 8.40
C THR A 8 -12.06 19.09 7.05
N LYS A 9 -12.77 18.70 5.98
CA LYS A 9 -12.57 19.28 4.65
C LYS A 9 -13.07 20.74 4.65
N ARG A 10 -12.29 21.65 4.07
CA ARG A 10 -12.63 23.06 3.89
C ARG A 10 -12.74 23.39 2.41
N GLU A 11 -13.10 24.64 2.08
CA GLU A 11 -13.11 25.13 0.69
C GLU A 11 -11.73 24.97 0.04
N LYS A 12 -10.66 25.24 0.80
CA LYS A 12 -9.27 24.95 0.43
C LYS A 12 -8.63 24.03 1.47
N GLY A 13 -8.35 22.79 1.06
CA GLY A 13 -7.63 21.81 1.88
C GLY A 13 -8.41 21.27 3.08
N TYR A 14 -7.67 20.99 4.16
CA TYR A 14 -8.16 20.33 5.36
C TYR A 14 -7.70 21.06 6.62
N SER A 15 -8.51 21.01 7.68
CA SER A 15 -8.15 21.52 9.02
C SER A 15 -8.30 20.42 10.06
N ALA A 16 -7.46 20.42 11.10
CA ALA A 16 -7.58 19.54 12.25
C ALA A 16 -7.55 20.37 13.56
N PRO A 17 -8.29 19.97 14.61
CA PRO A 17 -8.16 20.59 15.93
C PRO A 17 -6.78 20.36 16.54
N ASP A 18 -6.26 19.14 16.42
CA ASP A 18 -4.88 18.78 16.73
C ASP A 18 -4.12 18.52 15.43
N ILE A 19 -3.23 19.45 15.08
CA ILE A 19 -2.44 19.39 13.85
C ILE A 19 -1.36 18.31 13.96
N GLN A 20 -0.75 18.14 15.15
CA GLN A 20 0.33 17.17 15.32
C GLN A 20 -0.21 15.75 15.19
N GLU A 21 -1.35 15.45 15.83
CA GLU A 21 -1.99 14.13 15.69
C GLU A 21 -2.39 13.84 14.23
N ALA A 22 -2.87 14.86 13.51
CA ALA A 22 -3.22 14.73 12.10
C ALA A 22 -1.99 14.46 11.22
N ILE A 23 -0.87 15.14 11.47
CA ILE A 23 0.40 14.93 10.76
C ILE A 23 0.95 13.54 11.05
N ASP A 24 0.99 13.12 12.32
CA ASP A 24 1.48 11.79 12.69
C ASP A 24 0.67 10.68 12.00
N ARG A 25 -0.65 10.90 11.82
CA ARG A 25 -1.50 9.95 11.10
C ARG A 25 -1.28 9.99 9.60
N LEU A 26 -0.97 11.15 9.02
CA LEU A 26 -0.57 11.27 7.62
C LEU A 26 0.76 10.53 7.39
N GLY A 27 1.76 10.74 8.25
CA GLY A 27 3.05 10.03 8.17
C GLY A 27 2.88 8.51 8.19
N ARG A 28 2.03 7.97 9.08
CA ARG A 28 1.74 6.51 9.08
C ARG A 28 1.05 6.02 7.80
N LEU A 29 0.30 6.87 7.10
CA LEU A 29 -0.28 6.52 5.80
C LEU A 29 0.76 6.57 4.69
N GLU A 30 1.70 7.51 4.75
CA GLU A 30 2.86 7.59 3.85
C GLU A 30 3.78 6.37 4.05
N ASP A 31 4.12 6.01 5.29
CA ASP A 31 4.88 4.81 5.64
C ASP A 31 4.23 3.53 5.06
N LEU A 32 2.90 3.43 5.17
CA LEU A 32 2.15 2.32 4.58
C LEU A 32 2.28 2.31 3.06
N TYR A 33 2.18 3.47 2.41
CA TYR A 33 2.30 3.56 0.96
C TYR A 33 3.67 3.14 0.46
N GLU A 34 4.75 3.59 1.12
CA GLU A 34 6.11 3.17 0.83
C GLU A 34 6.29 1.66 1.04
N ALA A 35 5.75 1.13 2.14
CA ALA A 35 5.80 -0.30 2.44
C ALA A 35 5.11 -1.17 1.37
N LEU A 36 4.03 -0.68 0.78
CA LEU A 36 3.33 -1.39 -0.30
C LEU A 36 4.17 -1.50 -1.57
N TYR A 37 4.89 -0.45 -1.97
CA TYR A 37 5.83 -0.54 -3.09
C TYR A 37 6.98 -1.49 -2.79
N ALA A 38 7.57 -1.38 -1.60
CA ALA A 38 8.65 -2.29 -1.17
C ALA A 38 8.18 -3.75 -1.15
N GLU A 39 6.91 -4.01 -0.78
CA GLU A 39 6.31 -5.33 -0.85
C GLU A 39 6.12 -5.81 -2.30
N GLN A 40 5.62 -4.95 -3.19
CA GLN A 40 5.47 -5.26 -4.61
C GLN A 40 6.81 -5.61 -5.27
N ASP A 41 7.86 -4.87 -4.96
CA ASP A 41 9.23 -5.10 -5.46
C ASP A 41 9.76 -6.45 -4.98
N ARG A 42 9.61 -6.74 -3.68
CA ARG A 42 10.03 -8.01 -3.09
C ARG A 42 9.31 -9.20 -3.73
N ILE A 43 7.98 -9.11 -3.88
CA ILE A 43 7.18 -10.16 -4.53
C ILE A 43 7.66 -10.38 -5.96
N THR A 44 7.91 -9.29 -6.70
CA THR A 44 8.38 -9.36 -8.09
C THR A 44 9.74 -10.06 -8.18
N ALA A 45 10.70 -9.69 -7.32
CA ALA A 45 12.00 -10.34 -7.26
C ALA A 45 11.91 -11.84 -6.89
N ASP A 46 11.03 -12.22 -5.95
CA ASP A 46 10.82 -13.61 -5.58
C ASP A 46 10.20 -14.43 -6.71
N MET A 47 9.26 -13.85 -7.45
CA MET A 47 8.67 -14.47 -8.64
C MET A 47 9.69 -14.66 -9.76
N GLU A 48 10.55 -13.66 -10.01
CA GLU A 48 11.63 -13.75 -10.98
C GLU A 48 12.61 -14.88 -10.64
N ARG A 49 13.00 -15.00 -9.36
CA ARG A 49 13.85 -16.11 -8.89
C ARG A 49 13.22 -17.47 -9.14
N LEU A 50 11.92 -17.62 -8.89
CA LEU A 50 11.19 -18.85 -9.20
C LEU A 50 11.09 -19.09 -10.70
N SER A 51 10.94 -18.05 -11.51
CA SER A 51 10.90 -18.13 -12.97
C SER A 51 12.23 -18.63 -13.54
N GLN A 52 13.35 -18.06 -13.09
CA GLN A 52 14.70 -18.48 -13.47
C GLN A 52 15.00 -19.93 -13.06
N ALA A 53 14.39 -20.41 -11.97
CA ALA A 53 14.47 -21.81 -11.54
C ALA A 53 13.47 -22.75 -12.26
N GLY A 54 12.70 -22.26 -13.23
CA GLY A 54 11.69 -23.05 -13.96
C GLY A 54 10.42 -23.38 -13.16
N ARG A 55 10.18 -22.71 -12.02
CA ARG A 55 9.12 -23.03 -11.04
C ARG A 55 7.86 -22.16 -11.18
N THR A 56 7.56 -21.67 -12.38
CA THR A 56 6.39 -20.79 -12.65
C THR A 56 5.04 -21.48 -12.41
N LYS A 57 4.97 -22.81 -12.45
CA LYS A 57 3.74 -23.59 -12.16
C LYS A 57 3.61 -24.03 -10.70
N SER A 58 4.50 -23.58 -9.82
CA SER A 58 4.45 -23.94 -8.39
C SER A 58 3.29 -23.25 -7.66
N ALA A 59 2.83 -23.85 -6.56
CA ALA A 59 1.83 -23.24 -5.69
C ALA A 59 2.33 -21.90 -5.12
N THR A 60 3.61 -21.84 -4.74
CA THR A 60 4.29 -20.62 -4.26
C THR A 60 4.24 -19.50 -5.29
N TYR A 61 4.56 -19.79 -6.56
CA TYR A 61 4.49 -18.77 -7.63
C TYR A 61 3.06 -18.22 -7.80
N ARG A 62 2.05 -19.10 -7.78
CA ARG A 62 0.64 -18.67 -7.86
C ARG A 62 0.22 -17.81 -6.67
N GLN A 63 0.68 -18.14 -5.46
CA GLN A 63 0.41 -17.34 -4.26
C GLN A 63 1.07 -15.95 -4.34
N LEU A 64 2.33 -15.89 -4.78
CA LEU A 64 3.03 -14.63 -5.00
C LEU A 64 2.34 -13.78 -6.07
N PHE A 65 1.90 -14.38 -7.17
CA PHE A 65 1.15 -13.66 -8.20
C PHE A 65 -0.16 -13.07 -7.66
N ALA A 66 -0.94 -13.84 -6.90
CA ALA A 66 -2.16 -13.34 -6.27
C ALA A 66 -1.87 -12.20 -5.27
N SER A 67 -0.82 -12.33 -4.47
CA SER A 67 -0.35 -11.29 -3.55
C SER A 67 0.06 -10.01 -4.30
N LYS A 68 0.81 -10.14 -5.41
CA LYS A 68 1.18 -9.01 -6.29
C LYS A 68 -0.05 -8.26 -6.79
N MET A 69 -1.07 -8.98 -7.25
CA MET A 69 -2.31 -8.35 -7.74
C MET A 69 -3.07 -7.61 -6.63
N ASN A 70 -3.08 -8.15 -5.41
CA ASN A 70 -3.70 -7.48 -4.27
C ASN A 70 -2.96 -6.20 -3.90
N VAL A 71 -1.62 -6.24 -3.83
CA VAL A 71 -0.80 -5.06 -3.53
C VAL A 71 -0.96 -4.00 -4.63
N ALA A 72 -0.93 -4.41 -5.91
CA ALA A 72 -1.14 -3.49 -7.03
C ALA A 72 -2.52 -2.81 -7.01
N ASN A 73 -3.58 -3.55 -6.69
CA ASN A 73 -4.93 -2.97 -6.53
C ASN A 73 -4.98 -1.99 -5.35
N LEU A 74 -4.30 -2.29 -4.24
CA LEU A 74 -4.27 -1.40 -3.08
C LEU A 74 -3.52 -0.11 -3.39
N ILE A 75 -2.34 -0.19 -4.00
CA ILE A 75 -1.55 0.97 -4.46
C ILE A 75 -2.40 1.84 -5.39
N SER A 76 -3.01 1.25 -6.43
CA SER A 76 -3.83 1.98 -7.39
C SER A 76 -5.01 2.71 -6.74
N ARG A 77 -5.61 2.14 -5.68
CA ARG A 77 -6.67 2.80 -4.93
C ARG A 77 -6.17 3.96 -4.07
N MET A 78 -4.95 3.87 -3.54
CA MET A 78 -4.34 4.93 -2.73
C MET A 78 -3.89 6.11 -3.59
N GLU A 79 -3.33 5.86 -4.78
CA GLU A 79 -2.92 6.88 -5.77
C GLU A 79 -4.06 7.83 -6.19
N ILE A 80 -5.33 7.42 -6.02
CA ILE A 80 -6.48 8.28 -6.32
C ILE A 80 -6.60 9.45 -5.30
N TYR A 81 -6.05 9.28 -4.10
CA TYR A 81 -6.32 10.14 -2.95
C TYR A 81 -5.09 10.78 -2.32
N MET A 82 -3.88 10.33 -2.67
CA MET A 82 -2.60 10.92 -2.23
C MET A 82 -1.97 11.68 -3.39
#